data_AF-A0A8D9BQY6-F1
#
_entry.id   AF-A0A8D9BQY6-F1
#
_cell.length_a   1.000
_cell.length_b   1.000
_cell.length_c   1.000
_cell.angle_alpha   90.00
_cell.angle_beta   90.00
_cell.angle_gamma   90.00
#
_symmetry.space_group_name_H-M   'P 1'
#
loop_
_entity.id
_entity.type
_entity.pdbx_description
1 polymer ?
#
loop_
_entity_poly.entity_id
_entity_poly.type
_entity_poly.pdbx_seq_one_letter_code
_entity_poly.pdbx_strand_id
1 'polypeptide(L)'
;MAQSVHSKKRVCYYYDSDIGNYYYGQGHPMKPHRIRMTHNLLLNYGLYRKMEIYRPHKATAEEMTKFHSDEYIKFLRSIRPDNMSEYNKQMQRFNVGEDCPVFDGLYEFCQLSAGGSVAAAVKLNKQASEICINWGGGLHHAKKSEASGFCYVNDIVLGILELLKYHQRVLYIDVDVHHGDGVEEAFYTTDRVMTVSFHKYGEYFPGTGDLRDIGAGKGKYYAVNIPLRDGMDDESYESIFVPIISKVMETFQPSAVVLQCGADSLTGDRLGCFNLTVRGHGKCVEFVKRYNLPFLMVGGGGYTIRNVSRCWTYETSVALGSEIANELPYNDYFEYFGPDFKLHISPSNMANQNTPEYLEKIKTRLFENLRMLPHAPGVQVQAIPEDGIRDDSGAEDEDKESPDERNPQSVRDKRIVPDNEFSDSEDEGPPGSNRKDHRNFKGAPGATPNRKRPRLDPKTGVTTDGASLDAKQGGGGGPADVEMKEEKDEKSGGGGVPGGGGVDKKEVPVTTV
;
A
#
# COMPACT_ATOMS: atom_id res chain seq x y z
N MET A 1 5.89 19.88 -38.58
CA MET A 1 4.99 19.41 -37.50
C MET A 1 5.44 20.08 -36.23
N ALA A 2 4.56 20.70 -35.45
CA ALA A 2 4.94 21.33 -34.19
C ALA A 2 5.27 20.25 -33.16
N GLN A 3 6.40 20.38 -32.46
CA GLN A 3 6.65 19.58 -31.27
C GLN A 3 5.66 20.03 -30.20
N SER A 4 4.80 19.11 -29.75
CA SER A 4 3.95 19.37 -28.60
C SER A 4 4.85 19.61 -27.39
N VAL A 5 4.83 20.83 -26.86
CA VAL A 5 5.42 21.15 -25.55
C VAL A 5 4.77 20.19 -24.56
N HIS A 6 5.53 19.22 -24.06
CA HIS A 6 5.00 18.25 -23.12
C HIS A 6 4.75 18.99 -21.81
N SER A 7 3.47 19.17 -21.45
CA SER A 7 3.10 19.51 -20.09
C SER A 7 3.78 18.53 -19.14
N LYS A 8 4.33 19.02 -18.02
CA LYS A 8 4.91 18.14 -17.01
C LYS A 8 3.83 17.17 -16.53
N LYS A 9 4.16 15.87 -16.45
CA LYS A 9 3.27 14.86 -15.88
C LYS A 9 2.91 15.28 -14.45
N ARG A 10 1.63 15.39 -14.15
CA ARG A 10 1.06 15.66 -12.83
C ARG A 10 1.22 14.40 -12.00
N VAL A 11 2.04 14.50 -10.96
CA VAL A 11 2.27 13.42 -9.99
C VAL A 11 1.36 13.66 -8.78
N CYS A 12 0.63 12.65 -8.35
CA CYS A 12 -0.09 12.64 -7.08
C CYS A 12 0.56 11.67 -6.11
N TYR A 13 0.58 12.00 -4.83
CA TYR A 13 1.20 11.18 -3.79
C TYR A 13 0.27 11.06 -2.57
N TYR A 14 0.03 9.83 -2.12
CA TYR A 14 -0.87 9.52 -1.02
C TYR A 14 -0.10 9.23 0.26
N TYR A 15 -0.46 9.92 1.35
CA TYR A 15 0.14 9.75 2.66
C TYR A 15 -0.81 10.13 3.79
N ASP A 16 -0.86 9.31 4.84
CA ASP A 16 -1.49 9.63 6.12
C ASP A 16 -0.41 9.63 7.21
N SER A 17 -0.41 10.63 8.09
CA SER A 17 0.55 10.75 9.20
C SER A 17 0.54 9.57 10.16
N ASP A 18 -0.61 8.90 10.29
CA ASP A 18 -0.79 7.78 11.22
C ASP A 18 -0.13 6.49 10.72
N ILE A 19 0.12 6.36 9.40
CA ILE A 19 0.69 5.14 8.81
C ILE A 19 2.05 4.75 9.43
N GLY A 20 2.84 5.74 9.84
CA GLY A 20 4.15 5.54 10.45
C GLY A 20 4.11 5.16 11.95
N ASN A 21 2.93 5.16 12.57
CA ASN A 21 2.74 4.87 14.00
C ASN A 21 2.32 3.42 14.26
N TYR A 22 1.73 2.72 13.28
CA TYR A 22 1.35 1.31 13.44
C TYR A 22 2.58 0.42 13.63
N TYR A 23 2.47 -0.56 14.53
CA TYR A 23 3.59 -1.35 15.01
C TYR A 23 3.23 -2.83 15.05
N TYR A 24 3.83 -3.62 14.16
CA TYR A 24 3.61 -5.06 14.03
C TYR A 24 4.05 -5.88 15.26
N GLY A 25 4.83 -5.30 16.18
CA GLY A 25 5.29 -5.98 17.39
C GLY A 25 6.81 -6.02 17.56
N GLN A 26 7.25 -6.51 18.72
CA GLN A 26 8.66 -6.61 19.08
C GLN A 26 9.37 -7.65 18.20
N GLY A 27 10.58 -7.34 17.73
CA GLY A 27 11.37 -8.20 16.85
C GLY A 27 10.93 -8.18 15.37
N HIS A 28 9.66 -7.93 15.09
CA HIS A 28 9.07 -8.04 13.75
C HIS A 28 9.82 -7.19 12.68
N PRO A 29 10.08 -7.74 11.47
CA PRO A 29 10.87 -7.07 10.44
C PRO A 29 10.11 -5.93 9.75
N MET A 30 8.81 -6.11 9.44
CA MET A 30 7.97 -5.04 8.87
C MET A 30 7.85 -3.87 9.84
N LYS A 31 8.15 -2.65 9.36
CA LYS A 31 8.13 -1.40 10.13
C LYS A 31 7.49 -0.28 9.33
N PRO A 32 6.18 -0.03 9.49
CA PRO A 32 5.46 1.04 8.78
C PRO A 32 6.10 2.43 8.92
N HIS A 33 6.85 2.68 10.00
CA HIS A 33 7.68 3.88 10.18
C HIS A 33 8.58 4.23 8.96
N ARG A 34 9.03 3.26 8.16
CA ARG A 34 9.80 3.50 6.92
C ARG A 34 9.09 4.43 5.92
N ILE A 35 7.75 4.41 5.90
CA ILE A 35 6.90 5.27 5.07
C ILE A 35 7.01 6.73 5.55
N ARG A 36 6.97 6.95 6.88
CA ARG A 36 7.17 8.27 7.50
C ARG A 36 8.59 8.81 7.30
N MET A 37 9.61 7.94 7.33
CA MET A 37 10.99 8.34 6.99
C MET A 37 11.09 8.80 5.54
N THR A 38 10.45 8.08 4.60
CA THR A 38 10.37 8.48 3.18
C THR A 38 9.68 9.83 3.04
N HIS A 39 8.50 10.00 3.65
CA HIS A 39 7.76 11.26 3.62
C HIS A 39 8.60 12.45 4.11
N ASN A 40 9.31 12.28 5.24
CA ASN A 40 10.15 13.32 5.81
C ASN A 40 11.36 13.67 4.91
N LEU A 41 11.95 12.70 4.20
CA LEU A 41 12.95 12.98 3.16
C LEU A 41 12.36 13.73 1.96
N LEU A 42 11.17 13.35 1.47
CA LEU A 42 10.49 14.02 0.35
C LEU A 42 10.19 15.50 0.67
N LEU A 43 9.82 15.78 1.92
CA LEU A 43 9.66 17.15 2.43
C LEU A 43 10.98 17.93 2.41
N ASN A 44 12.05 17.38 3.00
CA ASN A 44 13.33 18.07 3.15
C ASN A 44 14.14 18.19 1.85
N TYR A 45 13.94 17.30 0.86
CA TYR A 45 14.41 17.50 -0.52
C TYR A 45 13.56 18.53 -1.29
N GLY A 46 12.45 18.99 -0.73
CA GLY A 46 11.54 19.94 -1.36
C GLY A 46 10.76 19.36 -2.55
N LEU A 47 10.69 18.03 -2.69
CA LEU A 47 9.97 17.33 -3.77
C LEU A 47 8.45 17.47 -3.64
N TYR A 48 7.94 17.64 -2.42
CA TYR A 48 6.52 17.90 -2.14
C TYR A 48 5.95 19.08 -2.95
N ARG A 49 6.76 20.11 -3.24
CA ARG A 49 6.35 21.29 -4.02
C ARG A 49 6.05 21.02 -5.49
N LYS A 50 6.35 19.80 -5.97
CA LYS A 50 6.28 19.38 -7.39
C LYS A 50 5.21 18.32 -7.66
N MET A 51 4.49 17.88 -6.63
CA MET A 51 3.41 16.89 -6.70
C MET A 51 2.23 17.33 -5.85
N GLU A 52 1.04 16.85 -6.17
CA GLU A 52 -0.13 17.06 -5.32
C GLU A 52 -0.14 16.00 -4.20
N ILE A 53 -0.18 16.42 -2.94
CA ILE A 53 -0.22 15.50 -1.80
C ILE A 53 -1.67 15.32 -1.31
N TYR A 54 -2.08 14.06 -1.14
CA TYR A 54 -3.39 13.67 -0.67
C TYR A 54 -3.32 12.83 0.59
N ARG A 55 -4.19 13.13 1.56
CA ARG A 55 -4.52 12.19 2.62
C ARG A 55 -5.47 11.12 2.04
N PRO A 56 -5.15 9.82 2.08
CA PRO A 56 -6.08 8.78 1.64
C PRO A 56 -7.30 8.74 2.56
N HIS A 57 -8.46 8.39 2.01
CA HIS A 57 -9.60 7.99 2.84
C HIS A 57 -9.30 6.64 3.48
N LYS A 58 -10.00 6.33 4.58
CA LYS A 58 -9.99 4.97 5.13
C LYS A 58 -10.90 4.10 4.27
N ALA A 59 -10.32 3.18 3.49
CA ALA A 59 -11.11 2.25 2.66
C ALA A 59 -12.17 1.53 3.49
N THR A 60 -13.38 1.49 2.96
CA THR A 60 -14.53 0.84 3.59
C THR A 60 -14.45 -0.68 3.48
N ALA A 61 -15.22 -1.37 4.31
CA ALA A 61 -15.41 -2.82 4.16
C ALA A 61 -15.99 -3.15 2.77
N GLU A 62 -16.93 -2.34 2.26
CA GLU A 62 -17.56 -2.48 0.93
C GLU A 62 -16.53 -2.45 -0.20
N GLU A 63 -15.55 -1.53 -0.13
CA GLU A 63 -14.42 -1.49 -1.07
C GLU A 63 -13.53 -2.74 -0.96
N MET A 64 -13.14 -3.14 0.26
CA MET A 64 -12.28 -4.32 0.46
C MET A 64 -12.92 -5.63 -0.01
N THR A 65 -14.24 -5.78 0.16
CA THR A 65 -15.00 -6.96 -0.27
C THR A 65 -15.21 -7.05 -1.78
N LYS A 66 -14.75 -6.07 -2.58
CA LYS A 66 -14.68 -6.20 -4.05
C LYS A 66 -13.70 -7.32 -4.48
N PHE A 67 -12.73 -7.65 -3.63
CA PHE A 67 -11.86 -8.82 -3.82
C PHE A 67 -11.99 -9.82 -2.67
N HIS A 68 -11.80 -9.38 -1.43
CA HIS A 68 -11.72 -10.26 -0.26
C HIS A 68 -13.09 -10.81 0.15
N SER A 69 -13.12 -11.93 0.87
CA SER A 69 -14.38 -12.46 1.42
C SER A 69 -14.91 -11.61 2.57
N ASP A 70 -16.25 -11.47 2.66
CA ASP A 70 -16.95 -10.75 3.71
C ASP A 70 -16.59 -11.25 5.11
N GLU A 71 -16.42 -12.57 5.27
CA GLU A 71 -16.03 -13.18 6.55
C GLU A 71 -14.64 -12.72 6.98
N TYR A 72 -13.68 -12.65 6.06
CA TYR A 72 -12.30 -12.26 6.34
C TYR A 72 -12.19 -10.76 6.67
N ILE A 73 -12.85 -9.88 5.90
CA ILE A 73 -12.87 -8.44 6.20
C ILE A 73 -13.62 -8.15 7.50
N LYS A 74 -14.72 -8.88 7.78
CA LYS A 74 -15.42 -8.79 9.08
C LYS A 74 -14.53 -9.25 10.23
N PHE A 75 -13.72 -10.29 10.05
CA PHE A 75 -12.73 -10.72 11.03
C PHE A 75 -11.66 -9.65 11.27
N LEU A 76 -11.01 -9.13 10.23
CA LEU A 76 -9.98 -8.08 10.36
C LEU A 76 -10.52 -6.83 11.06
N ARG A 77 -11.78 -6.46 10.84
CA ARG A 77 -12.46 -5.34 11.52
C ARG A 77 -12.79 -5.61 12.99
N SER A 78 -12.82 -6.87 13.42
CA SER A 78 -13.28 -7.28 14.76
C SER A 78 -12.14 -7.74 15.67
N ILE A 79 -11.08 -8.31 15.10
CA ILE A 79 -9.90 -8.82 15.82
C ILE A 79 -9.07 -7.66 16.39
N ARG A 80 -8.63 -7.83 17.64
CA ARG A 80 -7.82 -6.87 18.39
C ARG A 80 -6.99 -7.62 19.44
N PRO A 81 -5.91 -7.03 19.99
CA PRO A 81 -5.12 -7.68 21.03
C PRO A 81 -5.91 -8.09 22.29
N ASP A 82 -6.97 -7.36 22.65
CA ASP A 82 -7.82 -7.64 23.83
C ASP A 82 -8.72 -8.87 23.67
N ASN A 83 -9.04 -9.29 22.44
CA ASN A 83 -10.00 -10.37 22.16
C ASN A 83 -9.42 -11.60 21.44
N MET A 84 -8.10 -11.66 21.19
CA MET A 84 -7.44 -12.76 20.44
C MET A 84 -7.84 -14.17 20.90
N SER A 85 -8.02 -14.38 22.21
CA SER A 85 -8.40 -15.67 22.80
C SER A 85 -9.78 -16.19 22.35
N GLU A 86 -10.70 -15.29 22.00
CA GLU A 86 -12.02 -15.62 21.45
C GLU A 86 -11.95 -16.02 19.97
N TYR A 87 -10.93 -15.54 19.25
CA TYR A 87 -10.79 -15.65 17.81
C TYR A 87 -9.81 -16.74 17.33
N ASN A 88 -9.18 -17.50 18.22
CA ASN A 88 -8.20 -18.56 17.91
C ASN A 88 -8.51 -19.41 16.65
N LYS A 89 -9.77 -19.85 16.46
CA LYS A 89 -10.19 -20.64 15.28
C LYS A 89 -10.18 -19.82 13.98
N GLN A 90 -10.55 -18.54 14.04
CA GLN A 90 -10.54 -17.64 12.88
C GLN A 90 -9.11 -17.18 12.57
N MET A 91 -8.30 -16.90 13.59
CA MET A 91 -6.86 -16.63 13.46
C MET A 91 -6.15 -17.75 12.68
N GLN A 92 -6.36 -19.02 13.06
CA GLN A 92 -5.82 -20.16 12.33
C GLN A 92 -6.38 -20.27 10.90
N ARG A 93 -7.69 -20.07 10.70
CA ARG A 93 -8.34 -20.17 9.37
C ARG A 93 -7.87 -19.08 8.41
N PHE A 94 -7.56 -17.90 8.91
CA PHE A 94 -7.23 -16.70 8.14
C PHE A 94 -5.74 -16.35 8.19
N ASN A 95 -4.91 -17.27 8.70
CA ASN A 95 -3.45 -17.17 8.79
C ASN A 95 -2.95 -15.88 9.49
N VAL A 96 -3.61 -15.48 10.57
CA VAL A 96 -3.23 -14.33 11.41
C VAL A 96 -2.72 -14.86 12.75
N GLY A 97 -1.45 -14.60 13.05
CA GLY A 97 -0.72 -15.23 14.16
C GLY A 97 0.77 -14.86 14.19
N GLU A 98 1.62 -15.72 13.62
CA GLU A 98 3.08 -15.63 13.72
C GLU A 98 3.66 -14.53 12.81
N ASP A 99 3.73 -14.78 11.49
CA ASP A 99 4.21 -13.79 10.52
C ASP A 99 3.21 -12.65 10.30
N CYS A 100 1.92 -12.88 10.53
CA CYS A 100 0.88 -11.86 10.37
C CYS A 100 0.22 -11.56 11.74
N PRO A 101 0.91 -10.84 12.64
CA PRO A 101 0.46 -10.64 14.02
C PRO A 101 -0.75 -9.71 14.16
N VAL A 102 -1.54 -9.94 15.21
CA VAL A 102 -2.57 -8.99 15.67
C VAL A 102 -1.88 -7.84 16.42
N PHE A 103 -2.15 -6.60 16.02
CA PHE A 103 -1.65 -5.40 16.68
C PHE A 103 -2.70 -4.29 16.76
N ASP A 104 -2.51 -3.33 17.66
CA ASP A 104 -3.42 -2.19 17.81
C ASP A 104 -3.47 -1.34 16.54
N GLY A 105 -4.67 -1.17 15.99
CA GLY A 105 -4.88 -0.43 14.74
C GLY A 105 -4.62 -1.24 13.45
N LEU A 106 -4.55 -2.58 13.54
CA LEU A 106 -4.43 -3.49 12.38
C LEU A 106 -5.38 -3.12 11.24
N TYR A 107 -6.67 -2.93 11.55
CA TYR A 107 -7.69 -2.65 10.53
C TYR A 107 -7.45 -1.28 9.90
N GLU A 108 -7.22 -0.25 10.69
CA GLU A 108 -6.95 1.11 10.22
C GLU A 108 -5.70 1.19 9.34
N PHE A 109 -4.64 0.44 9.67
CA PHE A 109 -3.46 0.28 8.80
C PHE A 109 -3.87 -0.27 7.41
N CYS A 110 -4.69 -1.32 7.37
CA CYS A 110 -5.22 -1.88 6.13
C CYS A 110 -6.10 -0.88 5.37
N GLN A 111 -6.94 -0.11 6.09
CA GLN A 111 -7.81 0.91 5.49
C GLN A 111 -7.04 2.03 4.80
N LEU A 112 -5.95 2.50 5.40
CA LEU A 112 -5.11 3.57 4.84
C LEU A 112 -4.28 3.05 3.64
N SER A 113 -3.73 1.84 3.76
CA SER A 113 -2.99 1.17 2.68
C SER A 113 -3.88 0.97 1.44
N ALA A 114 -5.04 0.33 1.61
CA ALA A 114 -6.01 0.11 0.53
C ALA A 114 -6.61 1.41 0.00
N GLY A 115 -6.94 2.36 0.87
CA GLY A 115 -7.54 3.64 0.49
C GLY A 115 -6.64 4.46 -0.42
N GLY A 116 -5.33 4.50 -0.16
CA GLY A 116 -4.36 5.16 -1.03
C GLY A 116 -4.31 4.57 -2.44
N SER A 117 -4.28 3.23 -2.56
CA SER A 117 -4.18 2.56 -3.87
C SER A 117 -5.49 2.63 -4.67
N VAL A 118 -6.65 2.54 -4.01
CA VAL A 118 -7.96 2.73 -4.65
C VAL A 118 -8.15 4.20 -5.07
N ALA A 119 -7.82 5.17 -4.22
CA ALA A 119 -7.92 6.59 -4.57
C ALA A 119 -7.00 6.98 -5.73
N ALA A 120 -5.77 6.45 -5.73
CA ALA A 120 -4.84 6.61 -6.83
C ALA A 120 -5.40 6.03 -8.15
N ALA A 121 -5.98 4.83 -8.11
CA ALA A 121 -6.61 4.20 -9.29
C ALA A 121 -7.82 4.99 -9.81
N VAL A 122 -8.71 5.48 -8.93
CA VAL A 122 -9.80 6.40 -9.32
C VAL A 122 -9.24 7.66 -9.98
N LYS A 123 -8.14 8.24 -9.47
CA LYS A 123 -7.58 9.47 -10.02
C LYS A 123 -6.92 9.27 -11.40
N LEU A 124 -6.30 8.12 -11.64
CA LEU A 124 -5.81 7.70 -12.96
C LEU A 124 -6.98 7.47 -13.94
N ASN A 125 -8.03 6.76 -13.52
CA ASN A 125 -9.25 6.54 -14.32
C ASN A 125 -9.92 7.86 -14.74
N LYS A 126 -10.07 8.81 -13.81
CA LYS A 126 -10.60 10.17 -14.05
C LYS A 126 -9.65 11.06 -14.88
N GLN A 127 -8.48 10.56 -15.30
CA GLN A 127 -7.46 11.30 -16.07
C GLN A 127 -6.99 12.60 -15.38
N ALA A 128 -7.11 12.65 -14.05
CA ALA A 128 -6.76 13.82 -13.24
C ALA A 128 -5.28 13.82 -12.81
N SER A 129 -4.54 12.75 -13.10
CA SER A 129 -3.09 12.63 -12.92
C SER A 129 -2.55 11.56 -13.88
N GLU A 130 -1.28 11.70 -14.28
CA GLU A 130 -0.61 10.70 -15.13
C GLU A 130 0.22 9.69 -14.32
N ILE A 131 0.66 10.05 -13.11
CA ILE A 131 1.38 9.17 -12.18
C ILE A 131 0.83 9.35 -10.76
N CYS A 132 0.40 8.27 -10.11
CA CYS A 132 0.00 8.29 -8.71
C CYS A 132 0.90 7.36 -7.88
N ILE A 133 1.25 7.78 -6.66
CA ILE A 133 2.22 7.10 -5.78
C ILE A 133 1.57 6.81 -4.43
N ASN A 134 1.60 5.55 -3.98
CA ASN A 134 1.21 5.14 -2.62
C ASN A 134 2.27 4.23 -1.97
N TRP A 135 3.24 4.85 -1.27
CA TRP A 135 4.26 4.11 -0.51
C TRP A 135 3.72 3.35 0.71
N GLY A 136 2.46 3.57 1.10
CA GLY A 136 1.76 2.76 2.11
C GLY A 136 1.06 1.52 1.55
N GLY A 137 1.00 1.36 0.23
CA GLY A 137 0.49 0.18 -0.47
C GLY A 137 1.58 -0.81 -0.86
N GLY A 138 1.23 -1.76 -1.74
CA GLY A 138 2.13 -2.76 -2.28
C GLY A 138 2.10 -4.12 -1.56
N LEU A 139 1.04 -4.43 -0.83
CA LEU A 139 0.91 -5.61 0.03
C LEU A 139 0.52 -6.86 -0.79
N HIS A 140 1.41 -7.26 -1.69
CA HIS A 140 1.15 -8.23 -2.77
C HIS A 140 0.85 -9.67 -2.34
N HIS A 141 1.19 -10.08 -1.11
CA HIS A 141 1.01 -11.46 -0.62
C HIS A 141 -0.40 -11.76 -0.10
N ALA A 142 -1.18 -10.73 0.25
CA ALA A 142 -2.51 -10.92 0.82
C ALA A 142 -3.44 -11.68 -0.13
N LYS A 143 -4.11 -12.71 0.37
CA LYS A 143 -4.99 -13.61 -0.40
C LYS A 143 -6.44 -13.19 -0.30
N LYS A 144 -7.32 -13.84 -1.05
CA LYS A 144 -8.76 -13.56 -1.03
C LYS A 144 -9.39 -13.73 0.37
N SER A 145 -8.91 -14.68 1.16
CA SER A 145 -9.51 -15.02 2.46
C SER A 145 -8.49 -15.32 3.57
N GLU A 146 -7.23 -14.94 3.41
CA GLU A 146 -6.19 -15.13 4.45
C GLU A 146 -5.07 -14.10 4.31
N ALA A 147 -4.40 -13.82 5.42
CA ALA A 147 -3.18 -13.03 5.46
C ALA A 147 -1.98 -13.89 5.03
N SER A 148 -0.94 -13.27 4.50
CA SER A 148 0.32 -13.95 4.16
C SER A 148 1.45 -12.92 4.04
N GLY A 149 2.68 -13.28 4.39
CA GLY A 149 3.88 -12.45 4.17
C GLY A 149 3.72 -10.99 4.63
N PHE A 150 3.31 -10.78 5.89
CA PHE A 150 3.04 -9.46 6.50
C PHE A 150 1.84 -8.68 5.91
N CYS A 151 1.12 -9.25 4.93
CA CYS A 151 0.07 -8.61 4.16
C CYS A 151 -1.33 -9.15 4.55
N TYR A 152 -2.27 -8.25 4.84
CA TYR A 152 -3.64 -8.61 5.24
C TYR A 152 -4.69 -8.28 4.16
N VAL A 153 -4.65 -7.07 3.61
CA VAL A 153 -5.52 -6.62 2.50
C VAL A 153 -4.65 -6.35 1.28
N ASN A 154 -5.04 -6.87 0.12
CA ASN A 154 -4.31 -6.72 -1.13
C ASN A 154 -4.75 -5.43 -1.83
N ASP A 155 -4.14 -4.32 -1.44
CA ASP A 155 -4.42 -2.98 -1.98
C ASP A 155 -4.19 -2.91 -3.50
N ILE A 156 -3.24 -3.70 -4.01
CA ILE A 156 -2.88 -3.79 -5.42
C ILE A 156 -4.04 -4.38 -6.24
N VAL A 157 -4.59 -5.51 -5.80
CA VAL A 157 -5.72 -6.16 -6.49
C VAL A 157 -6.94 -5.23 -6.49
N LEU A 158 -7.21 -4.52 -5.39
CA LEU A 158 -8.29 -3.53 -5.32
C LEU A 158 -8.05 -2.36 -6.29
N GLY A 159 -6.82 -1.83 -6.37
CA GLY A 159 -6.45 -0.79 -7.33
C GLY A 159 -6.54 -1.26 -8.79
N ILE A 160 -6.15 -2.50 -9.10
CA ILE A 160 -6.28 -3.08 -10.45
C ILE A 160 -7.75 -3.29 -10.82
N LEU A 161 -8.59 -3.79 -9.90
CA LEU A 161 -10.04 -3.91 -10.13
C LEU A 161 -10.71 -2.55 -10.41
N GLU A 162 -10.23 -1.48 -9.78
CA GLU A 162 -10.66 -0.13 -10.06
C GLU A 162 -10.21 0.33 -11.46
N LEU A 163 -8.93 0.15 -11.81
CA LEU A 163 -8.41 0.47 -13.16
C LEU A 163 -9.16 -0.30 -14.27
N LEU A 164 -9.52 -1.56 -14.03
CA LEU A 164 -10.24 -2.42 -14.98
C LEU A 164 -11.65 -1.93 -15.35
N LYS A 165 -12.19 -0.88 -14.72
CA LYS A 165 -13.44 -0.24 -15.16
C LYS A 165 -13.27 0.57 -16.46
N TYR A 166 -12.10 1.18 -16.65
CA TYR A 166 -11.79 2.05 -17.80
C TYR A 166 -10.70 1.45 -18.70
N HIS A 167 -9.79 0.66 -18.13
CA HIS A 167 -8.66 0.06 -18.83
C HIS A 167 -8.95 -1.38 -19.24
N GLN A 168 -8.98 -1.65 -20.55
CA GLN A 168 -9.23 -3.01 -21.06
C GLN A 168 -8.14 -3.99 -20.60
N ARG A 169 -6.89 -3.51 -20.59
CA ARG A 169 -5.69 -4.26 -20.17
C ARG A 169 -4.87 -3.42 -19.19
N VAL A 170 -4.58 -4.01 -18.03
CA VAL A 170 -3.72 -3.44 -16.97
C VAL A 170 -2.49 -4.33 -16.84
N LEU A 171 -1.30 -3.74 -16.89
CA LEU A 171 -0.05 -4.46 -16.64
C LEU A 171 0.36 -4.28 -15.18
N TYR A 172 0.61 -5.39 -14.49
CA TYR A 172 1.25 -5.41 -13.18
C TYR A 172 2.71 -5.83 -13.32
N ILE A 173 3.62 -5.01 -12.78
CA ILE A 173 5.06 -5.29 -12.70
C ILE A 173 5.45 -5.32 -11.23
N ASP A 174 6.22 -6.31 -10.83
CA ASP A 174 6.65 -6.53 -9.45
C ASP A 174 8.19 -6.68 -9.40
N VAL A 175 8.84 -5.82 -8.62
CA VAL A 175 10.31 -5.81 -8.43
C VAL A 175 10.72 -6.06 -6.96
N ASP A 176 9.79 -6.50 -6.13
CA ASP A 176 10.08 -7.07 -4.80
C ASP A 176 11.00 -8.30 -4.92
N VAL A 177 11.75 -8.62 -3.86
CA VAL A 177 12.56 -9.85 -3.87
C VAL A 177 11.69 -11.12 -3.78
N HIS A 178 10.46 -11.01 -3.30
CA HIS A 178 9.50 -12.11 -3.20
C HIS A 178 8.55 -12.15 -4.41
N HIS A 179 8.05 -13.35 -4.75
CA HIS A 179 7.06 -13.48 -5.82
C HIS A 179 5.73 -12.81 -5.43
N GLY A 180 5.17 -11.99 -6.33
CA GLY A 180 3.89 -11.27 -6.21
C GLY A 180 2.64 -12.15 -6.24
N ASP A 181 2.64 -13.20 -5.44
CA ASP A 181 1.80 -14.38 -5.56
C ASP A 181 0.31 -14.16 -5.26
N GLY A 182 -0.05 -13.20 -4.41
CA GLY A 182 -1.46 -12.83 -4.17
C GLY A 182 -2.07 -12.05 -5.33
N VAL A 183 -1.28 -11.23 -6.04
CA VAL A 183 -1.73 -10.52 -7.25
C VAL A 183 -1.80 -11.48 -8.43
N GLU A 184 -0.81 -12.37 -8.57
CA GLU A 184 -0.83 -13.44 -9.58
C GLU A 184 -2.04 -14.37 -9.40
N GLU A 185 -2.31 -14.88 -8.18
CA GLU A 185 -3.47 -15.74 -7.91
C GLU A 185 -4.79 -15.04 -8.27
N ALA A 186 -4.97 -13.77 -7.86
CA ALA A 186 -6.18 -13.01 -8.09
C ALA A 186 -6.55 -12.86 -9.58
N PHE A 187 -5.55 -12.87 -10.47
CA PHE A 187 -5.73 -12.67 -11.91
C PHE A 187 -5.32 -13.89 -12.78
N TYR A 188 -4.96 -15.03 -12.17
CA TYR A 188 -4.38 -16.21 -12.83
C TYR A 188 -5.20 -16.77 -14.01
N THR A 189 -6.51 -16.48 -14.04
CA THR A 189 -7.45 -16.98 -15.05
C THR A 189 -8.02 -15.91 -16.00
N THR A 190 -7.50 -14.68 -16.02
CA THR A 190 -7.96 -13.59 -16.90
C THR A 190 -6.88 -13.12 -17.88
N ASP A 191 -7.31 -12.69 -19.07
CA ASP A 191 -6.50 -12.07 -20.12
C ASP A 191 -6.48 -10.53 -20.04
N ARG A 192 -7.20 -9.95 -19.09
CA ARG A 192 -7.30 -8.48 -18.87
C ARG A 192 -6.19 -7.91 -17.98
N VAL A 193 -5.50 -8.76 -17.22
CA VAL A 193 -4.36 -8.35 -16.40
C VAL A 193 -3.20 -9.26 -16.76
N MET A 194 -2.03 -8.69 -16.95
CA MET A 194 -0.79 -9.44 -17.05
C MET A 194 0.05 -9.19 -15.82
N THR A 195 0.51 -10.24 -15.15
CA THR A 195 1.43 -10.16 -14.00
C THR A 195 2.85 -10.49 -14.44
N VAL A 196 3.81 -9.64 -14.08
CA VAL A 196 5.23 -9.84 -14.39
C VAL A 196 6.06 -9.63 -13.13
N SER A 197 6.68 -10.69 -12.61
CA SER A 197 7.40 -10.64 -11.32
C SER A 197 8.85 -11.12 -11.44
N PHE A 198 9.78 -10.34 -10.87
CA PHE A 198 11.22 -10.57 -10.88
C PHE A 198 11.73 -10.82 -9.45
N HIS A 199 11.76 -12.08 -9.03
CA HIS A 199 11.92 -12.46 -7.63
C HIS A 199 12.97 -13.55 -7.43
N LYS A 200 13.46 -13.73 -6.19
CA LYS A 200 14.25 -14.89 -5.83
C LYS A 200 13.40 -16.15 -5.84
N TYR A 201 13.95 -17.24 -6.39
CA TYR A 201 13.30 -18.55 -6.40
C TYR A 201 14.26 -19.67 -5.98
N GLY A 202 13.70 -20.71 -5.36
CA GLY A 202 14.44 -21.82 -4.74
C GLY A 202 14.70 -21.57 -3.25
N GLU A 203 14.09 -22.41 -2.41
CA GLU A 203 14.15 -22.35 -0.94
C GLU A 203 13.91 -20.94 -0.37
N TYR A 204 12.87 -20.27 -0.88
CA TYR A 204 12.52 -18.90 -0.50
C TYR A 204 11.00 -18.71 -0.46
N PHE A 205 10.53 -17.79 0.39
CA PHE A 205 9.13 -17.41 0.45
C PHE A 205 8.71 -16.65 -0.82
N PRO A 206 7.49 -16.83 -1.36
CA PRO A 206 6.40 -17.70 -0.91
C PRO A 206 6.45 -19.14 -1.48
N GLY A 207 7.49 -19.51 -2.24
CA GLY A 207 7.65 -20.85 -2.83
C GLY A 207 6.92 -21.09 -4.15
N THR A 208 6.28 -20.05 -4.71
CA THR A 208 5.65 -20.03 -6.04
C THR A 208 6.45 -19.12 -7.00
N GLY A 209 6.06 -19.03 -8.27
CA GLY A 209 6.75 -18.19 -9.27
C GLY A 209 7.77 -18.96 -10.12
N ASP A 210 7.55 -20.24 -10.35
CA ASP A 210 8.40 -21.02 -11.25
C ASP A 210 8.31 -20.47 -12.68
N LEU A 211 9.35 -20.68 -13.49
CA LEU A 211 9.35 -20.40 -14.94
C LEU A 211 8.26 -21.17 -15.72
N ARG A 212 7.60 -22.14 -15.07
CA ARG A 212 6.45 -22.92 -15.56
C ARG A 212 5.09 -22.35 -15.14
N ASP A 213 5.05 -21.43 -14.18
CA ASP A 213 3.83 -20.81 -13.68
C ASP A 213 3.45 -19.68 -14.67
N ILE A 214 2.55 -20.04 -15.59
CA ILE A 214 2.19 -19.23 -16.78
C ILE A 214 0.70 -18.89 -16.85
N GLY A 215 -0.05 -19.04 -15.76
CA GLY A 215 -1.50 -18.80 -15.74
C GLY A 215 -2.33 -19.96 -16.30
N ALA A 216 -3.64 -19.90 -16.12
CA ALA A 216 -4.58 -20.95 -16.48
C ALA A 216 -5.82 -20.44 -17.24
N GLY A 217 -6.49 -21.32 -17.98
CA GLY A 217 -7.69 -20.94 -18.74
C GLY A 217 -7.41 -19.79 -19.73
N LYS A 218 -8.15 -18.68 -19.62
CA LYS A 218 -7.90 -17.46 -20.41
C LYS A 218 -6.62 -16.72 -20.01
N GLY A 219 -6.21 -16.80 -18.74
CA GLY A 219 -4.97 -16.18 -18.24
C GLY A 219 -3.70 -16.93 -18.58
N LYS A 220 -3.77 -18.03 -19.35
CA LYS A 220 -2.58 -18.74 -19.82
C LYS A 220 -1.75 -17.84 -20.76
N TYR A 221 -0.45 -17.74 -20.46
CA TYR A 221 0.53 -16.79 -21.01
C TYR A 221 0.39 -15.33 -20.53
N TYR A 222 -0.50 -15.05 -19.56
CA TYR A 222 -0.64 -13.72 -18.93
C TYR A 222 -0.01 -13.63 -17.52
N ALA A 223 0.52 -14.73 -16.99
CA ALA A 223 1.48 -14.70 -15.88
C ALA A 223 2.91 -14.92 -16.42
N VAL A 224 3.85 -14.07 -16.00
CA VAL A 224 5.22 -14.02 -16.51
C VAL A 224 6.19 -13.96 -15.33
N ASN A 225 6.75 -15.12 -14.98
CA ASN A 225 7.64 -15.26 -13.82
C ASN A 225 9.11 -15.33 -14.22
N ILE A 226 9.94 -14.49 -13.59
CA ILE A 226 11.39 -14.42 -13.77
C ILE A 226 12.06 -14.89 -12.46
N PRO A 227 12.25 -16.22 -12.29
CA PRO A 227 12.90 -16.76 -11.10
C PRO A 227 14.42 -16.50 -11.14
N LEU A 228 14.91 -15.80 -10.12
CA LEU A 228 16.31 -15.37 -9.98
C LEU A 228 16.99 -16.02 -8.77
N ARG A 229 18.32 -15.85 -8.69
CA ARG A 229 19.19 -16.33 -7.61
C ARG A 229 19.84 -15.16 -6.87
N ASP A 230 20.52 -15.47 -5.77
CA ASP A 230 21.16 -14.50 -4.89
C ASP A 230 22.22 -13.64 -5.61
N GLY A 231 22.48 -12.45 -5.06
CA GLY A 231 23.55 -11.57 -5.50
C GLY A 231 23.30 -10.83 -6.81
N MET A 232 22.06 -10.84 -7.32
CA MET A 232 21.67 -10.10 -8.53
C MET A 232 22.10 -8.63 -8.47
N ASP A 233 22.86 -8.18 -9.46
CA ASP A 233 23.41 -6.82 -9.59
C ASP A 233 22.65 -5.94 -10.59
N ASP A 234 22.93 -4.63 -10.56
CA ASP A 234 22.25 -3.61 -11.37
C ASP A 234 22.35 -3.88 -12.87
N GLU A 235 23.54 -4.25 -13.35
CA GLU A 235 23.82 -4.54 -14.77
C GLU A 235 23.06 -5.78 -15.25
N SER A 236 23.09 -6.86 -14.48
CA SER A 236 22.41 -8.12 -14.82
C SER A 236 20.88 -7.94 -14.78
N TYR A 237 20.36 -7.22 -13.78
CA TYR A 237 18.92 -6.95 -13.65
C TYR A 237 18.42 -6.10 -14.82
N GLU A 238 19.12 -5.02 -15.18
CA GLU A 238 18.78 -4.20 -16.35
C GLU A 238 18.81 -5.02 -17.66
N SER A 239 19.79 -5.92 -17.82
CA SER A 239 19.95 -6.77 -19.02
C SER A 239 18.79 -7.73 -19.28
N ILE A 240 17.99 -8.06 -18.26
CA ILE A 240 16.82 -8.93 -18.36
C ILE A 240 15.49 -8.16 -18.24
N PHE A 241 15.41 -7.16 -17.35
CA PHE A 241 14.22 -6.34 -17.16
C PHE A 241 13.84 -5.57 -18.42
N VAL A 242 14.78 -4.82 -19.02
CA VAL A 242 14.51 -3.96 -20.17
C VAL A 242 14.00 -4.77 -21.38
N PRO A 243 14.64 -5.87 -21.81
CA PRO A 243 14.12 -6.67 -22.93
C PRO A 243 12.78 -7.35 -22.64
N ILE A 244 12.57 -7.88 -21.43
CA ILE A 244 11.29 -8.55 -21.09
C ILE A 244 10.15 -7.54 -21.06
N ILE A 245 10.29 -6.43 -20.34
CA ILE A 245 9.23 -5.41 -20.28
C ILE A 245 9.00 -4.77 -21.66
N SER A 246 10.05 -4.61 -22.48
CA SER A 246 9.88 -4.21 -23.89
C SER A 246 8.96 -5.17 -24.64
N LYS A 247 9.20 -6.48 -24.54
CA LYS A 247 8.41 -7.49 -25.26
C LYS A 247 7.00 -7.64 -24.69
N VAL A 248 6.83 -7.49 -23.39
CA VAL A 248 5.53 -7.42 -22.72
C VAL A 248 4.72 -6.24 -23.25
N MET A 249 5.30 -5.03 -23.28
CA MET A 249 4.61 -3.83 -23.78
C MET A 249 4.21 -3.95 -25.25
N GLU A 250 5.09 -4.48 -26.11
CA GLU A 250 4.82 -4.75 -27.53
C GLU A 250 3.63 -5.70 -27.73
N THR A 251 3.57 -6.76 -26.92
CA THR A 251 2.67 -7.90 -27.13
C THR A 251 1.33 -7.74 -26.39
N PHE A 252 1.38 -7.37 -25.11
CA PHE A 252 0.20 -7.20 -24.27
C PHE A 252 -0.47 -5.83 -24.47
N GLN A 253 0.28 -4.80 -24.87
CA GLN A 253 -0.25 -3.45 -25.15
C GLN A 253 -1.19 -2.93 -24.04
N PRO A 254 -0.71 -2.79 -22.80
CA PRO A 254 -1.53 -2.31 -21.70
C PRO A 254 -1.98 -0.86 -21.90
N SER A 255 -3.05 -0.49 -21.21
CA SER A 255 -3.59 0.89 -21.21
C SER A 255 -3.40 1.61 -19.86
N ALA A 256 -2.96 0.89 -18.83
CA ALA A 256 -2.48 1.40 -17.54
C ALA A 256 -1.45 0.42 -16.96
N VAL A 257 -0.57 0.92 -16.10
CA VAL A 257 0.49 0.12 -15.45
C VAL A 257 0.45 0.33 -13.94
N VAL A 258 0.58 -0.78 -13.20
CA VAL A 258 0.86 -0.78 -11.76
C VAL A 258 2.26 -1.36 -11.56
N LEU A 259 3.15 -0.64 -10.89
CA LEU A 259 4.47 -1.10 -10.48
C LEU A 259 4.52 -1.16 -8.96
N GLN A 260 4.78 -2.35 -8.43
CA GLN A 260 5.15 -2.59 -7.03
C GLN A 260 6.67 -2.37 -6.94
N CYS A 261 7.10 -1.52 -5.99
CA CYS A 261 8.49 -1.11 -5.78
C CYS A 261 9.02 -1.65 -4.44
N GLY A 262 8.99 -2.98 -4.28
CA GLY A 262 9.47 -3.70 -3.10
C GLY A 262 10.96 -3.53 -2.88
N ALA A 263 11.31 -2.79 -1.82
CA ALA A 263 12.66 -2.30 -1.58
C ALA A 263 13.56 -3.29 -0.79
N ASP A 264 13.17 -4.56 -0.68
CA ASP A 264 13.99 -5.66 -0.17
C ASP A 264 14.83 -6.34 -1.26
N SER A 265 14.56 -6.07 -2.54
CA SER A 265 15.46 -6.41 -3.65
C SER A 265 16.77 -5.59 -3.63
N LEU A 266 16.92 -4.64 -2.70
CA LEU A 266 18.12 -3.82 -2.51
C LEU A 266 19.25 -4.54 -1.75
N THR A 267 20.48 -4.15 -2.07
CA THR A 267 21.69 -4.56 -1.35
C THR A 267 21.63 -4.20 0.13
N GLY A 268 22.03 -5.15 0.97
CA GLY A 268 22.05 -4.98 2.43
C GLY A 268 20.66 -4.86 3.07
N ASP A 269 19.62 -5.38 2.43
CA ASP A 269 18.35 -5.65 3.11
C ASP A 269 18.52 -6.71 4.24
N ARG A 270 17.53 -6.83 5.15
CA ARG A 270 17.57 -7.77 6.27
C ARG A 270 16.99 -9.15 5.95
N LEU A 271 16.12 -9.27 4.93
CA LEU A 271 15.49 -10.52 4.49
C LEU A 271 15.83 -10.84 3.03
N GLY A 272 15.95 -9.81 2.19
CA GLY A 272 16.38 -9.95 0.80
C GLY A 272 17.87 -10.27 0.63
N CYS A 273 18.21 -10.96 -0.45
CA CYS A 273 19.58 -11.36 -0.79
C CYS A 273 19.97 -11.07 -2.24
N PHE A 274 19.39 -10.01 -2.82
CA PHE A 274 19.89 -9.37 -4.03
C PHE A 274 20.96 -8.30 -3.68
N ASN A 275 21.60 -7.74 -4.71
CA ASN A 275 22.68 -6.77 -4.58
C ASN A 275 22.39 -5.45 -5.33
N LEU A 276 21.11 -5.14 -5.61
CA LEU A 276 20.71 -3.95 -6.36
C LEU A 276 20.98 -2.66 -5.57
N THR A 277 21.40 -1.61 -6.26
CA THR A 277 21.48 -0.26 -5.69
C THR A 277 20.16 0.48 -5.85
N VAL A 278 20.01 1.59 -5.11
CA VAL A 278 18.93 2.57 -5.33
C VAL A 278 18.88 3.07 -6.78
N ARG A 279 20.02 3.11 -7.50
CA ARG A 279 20.04 3.49 -8.92
C ARG A 279 19.52 2.37 -9.82
N GLY A 280 19.98 1.14 -9.64
CA GLY A 280 19.49 -0.03 -10.40
C GLY A 280 17.99 -0.24 -10.24
N HIS A 281 17.49 -0.18 -9.01
CA HIS A 281 16.05 -0.24 -8.72
C HIS A 281 15.29 0.90 -9.42
N GLY A 282 15.75 2.15 -9.25
CA GLY A 282 15.14 3.32 -9.89
C GLY A 282 15.14 3.33 -11.42
N LYS A 283 16.05 2.61 -12.09
CA LYS A 283 15.99 2.40 -13.56
C LYS A 283 14.73 1.67 -13.99
N CYS A 284 14.16 0.81 -13.15
CA CYS A 284 12.91 0.10 -13.45
C CYS A 284 11.74 1.10 -13.57
N VAL A 285 11.62 2.00 -12.60
CA VAL A 285 10.66 3.12 -12.63
C VAL A 285 10.92 4.03 -13.84
N GLU A 286 12.18 4.38 -14.09
CA GLU A 286 12.55 5.24 -15.22
C GLU A 286 12.15 4.62 -16.56
N PHE A 287 12.42 3.32 -16.74
CA PHE A 287 12.09 2.58 -17.95
C PHE A 287 10.57 2.49 -18.18
N VAL A 288 9.80 2.10 -17.17
CA VAL A 288 8.34 1.99 -17.26
C VAL A 288 7.70 3.36 -17.53
N LYS A 289 8.19 4.43 -16.89
CA LYS A 289 7.71 5.81 -17.07
C LYS A 289 7.78 6.29 -18.53
N ARG A 290 8.72 5.79 -19.34
CA ARG A 290 8.91 6.17 -20.76
C ARG A 290 7.73 5.77 -21.66
N TYR A 291 6.92 4.79 -21.27
CA TYR A 291 5.76 4.34 -22.06
C TYR A 291 4.56 5.31 -22.03
N ASN A 292 4.57 6.32 -21.15
CA ASN A 292 3.55 7.38 -21.09
C ASN A 292 2.09 6.89 -20.90
N LEU A 293 1.93 5.74 -20.22
CA LEU A 293 0.64 5.25 -19.75
C LEU A 293 0.30 5.82 -18.36
N PRO A 294 -0.98 5.83 -17.96
CA PRO A 294 -1.40 6.01 -16.56
C PRO A 294 -0.66 5.03 -15.66
N PHE A 295 0.01 5.56 -14.63
CA PHE A 295 1.03 4.82 -13.90
C PHE A 295 0.79 4.90 -12.38
N LEU A 296 0.49 3.76 -11.77
CA LEU A 296 0.40 3.60 -10.32
C LEU A 296 1.71 3.00 -9.79
N MET A 297 2.38 3.71 -8.89
CA MET A 297 3.53 3.22 -8.14
C MET A 297 3.09 2.93 -6.71
N VAL A 298 3.33 1.72 -6.22
CA VAL A 298 3.06 1.33 -4.83
C VAL A 298 4.35 0.88 -4.15
N GLY A 299 4.32 0.81 -2.81
CA GLY A 299 5.44 0.29 -2.02
C GLY A 299 5.62 -1.22 -2.19
N GLY A 300 5.84 -1.92 -1.08
CA GLY A 300 6.16 -3.34 -1.07
C GLY A 300 6.98 -3.72 0.16
N GLY A 301 7.79 -4.77 0.05
CA GLY A 301 8.77 -5.16 1.05
C GLY A 301 9.89 -4.14 1.29
N GLY A 302 10.92 -4.55 2.04
CA GLY A 302 12.05 -3.70 2.44
C GLY A 302 12.15 -3.48 3.95
N TYR A 303 13.23 -4.00 4.53
CA TYR A 303 13.41 -4.21 5.96
C TYR A 303 14.67 -3.52 6.54
N THR A 304 15.62 -3.12 5.69
CA THR A 304 16.63 -2.09 6.02
C THR A 304 16.02 -0.69 5.79
N ILE A 305 15.24 -0.20 6.77
CA ILE A 305 14.35 0.98 6.64
C ILE A 305 15.01 2.29 6.12
N ARG A 306 16.31 2.49 6.39
CA ARG A 306 17.10 3.62 5.84
C ARG A 306 17.33 3.49 4.33
N ASN A 307 17.45 2.28 3.80
CA ASN A 307 17.60 2.03 2.36
C ASN A 307 16.24 2.09 1.66
N VAL A 308 15.16 1.63 2.30
CA VAL A 308 13.78 1.83 1.81
C VAL A 308 13.48 3.31 1.60
N SER A 309 13.74 4.14 2.62
CA SER A 309 13.48 5.58 2.55
C SER A 309 14.37 6.30 1.54
N ARG A 310 15.63 5.88 1.37
CA ARG A 310 16.49 6.32 0.24
C ARG A 310 15.89 5.96 -1.12
N CYS A 311 15.44 4.71 -1.28
CA CYS A 311 14.91 4.18 -2.55
C CYS A 311 13.65 4.93 -2.99
N TRP A 312 12.60 4.89 -2.19
CA TRP A 312 11.31 5.52 -2.52
C TRP A 312 11.41 7.05 -2.65
N THR A 313 12.35 7.69 -1.95
CA THR A 313 12.69 9.12 -2.16
C THR A 313 13.25 9.36 -3.56
N TYR A 314 14.23 8.56 -3.98
CA TYR A 314 14.82 8.64 -5.31
C TYR A 314 13.81 8.30 -6.41
N GLU A 315 13.00 7.26 -6.24
CA GLU A 315 11.98 6.86 -7.20
C GLU A 315 10.88 7.91 -7.35
N THR A 316 10.52 8.62 -6.28
CA THR A 316 9.63 9.79 -6.36
C THR A 316 10.27 10.91 -7.19
N SER A 317 11.58 11.14 -7.06
CA SER A 317 12.30 12.11 -7.91
C SER A 317 12.35 11.66 -9.38
N VAL A 318 12.53 10.36 -9.65
CA VAL A 318 12.43 9.75 -10.99
C VAL A 318 11.03 9.95 -11.56
N ALA A 319 9.96 9.70 -10.79
CA ALA A 319 8.57 9.95 -11.18
C ALA A 319 8.35 11.42 -11.56
N LEU A 320 8.84 12.35 -10.73
CA LEU A 320 8.83 13.80 -10.96
C LEU A 320 9.74 14.27 -12.11
N GLY A 321 10.69 13.46 -12.56
CA GLY A 321 11.73 13.90 -13.51
C GLY A 321 12.61 15.01 -12.92
N SER A 322 12.86 14.95 -11.61
CA SER A 322 13.71 15.90 -10.89
C SER A 322 14.97 15.20 -10.40
N GLU A 323 16.13 15.77 -10.73
CA GLU A 323 17.38 15.41 -10.09
C GLU A 323 17.40 15.93 -8.64
N ILE A 324 18.02 15.15 -7.76
CA ILE A 324 18.24 15.49 -6.35
C ILE A 324 19.70 15.18 -5.98
N ALA A 325 20.22 15.93 -5.01
CA ALA A 325 21.60 15.76 -4.55
C ALA A 325 21.81 14.38 -3.91
N ASN A 326 23.03 13.85 -3.98
CA ASN A 326 23.40 12.64 -3.23
C ASN A 326 23.60 12.93 -1.73
N GLU A 327 23.81 14.20 -1.35
CA GLU A 327 23.81 14.63 0.05
C GLU A 327 22.39 14.60 0.59
N LEU A 328 22.14 13.88 1.69
CA LEU A 328 20.83 13.95 2.34
C LEU A 328 20.65 15.31 3.01
N PRO A 329 19.48 15.96 2.85
CA PRO A 329 19.14 17.14 3.63
C PRO A 329 18.92 16.75 5.09
N TYR A 330 19.14 17.70 6.00
CA TYR A 330 18.75 17.54 7.40
C TYR A 330 17.26 17.22 7.51
N ASN A 331 16.90 16.30 8.41
CA ASN A 331 15.55 15.75 8.54
C ASN A 331 15.40 15.12 9.94
N ASP A 332 14.16 14.81 10.36
CA ASP A 332 13.85 14.35 11.73
C ASP A 332 14.48 12.97 12.08
N TYR A 333 15.02 12.28 11.08
CA TYR A 333 15.65 10.96 11.19
C TYR A 333 17.09 10.96 10.66
N PHE A 334 17.74 12.11 10.55
CA PHE A 334 19.04 12.27 9.88
C PHE A 334 20.12 11.29 10.38
N GLU A 335 20.14 11.01 11.69
CA GLU A 335 21.08 10.10 12.34
C GLU A 335 20.92 8.63 11.88
N TYR A 336 19.76 8.23 11.36
CA TYR A 336 19.53 6.87 10.83
C TYR A 336 20.34 6.58 9.55
N PHE A 337 20.83 7.62 8.88
CA PHE A 337 21.59 7.55 7.63
C PHE A 337 23.11 7.66 7.84
N GLY A 338 23.58 7.64 9.09
CA GLY A 338 25.01 7.55 9.39
C GLY A 338 25.62 6.20 8.95
N PRO A 339 26.94 6.15 8.68
CA PRO A 339 27.91 7.25 8.87
C PRO A 339 28.08 8.16 7.64
N ASP A 340 27.48 7.81 6.50
CA ASP A 340 27.76 8.42 5.20
C ASP A 340 26.85 9.61 4.86
N PHE A 341 25.61 9.60 5.36
CA PHE A 341 24.58 10.60 5.10
C PHE A 341 24.29 10.85 3.61
N LYS A 342 24.48 9.83 2.75
CA LYS A 342 24.19 9.89 1.32
C LYS A 342 22.85 9.23 0.97
N LEU A 343 22.29 9.60 -0.18
CA LEU A 343 21.10 8.99 -0.76
C LEU A 343 21.41 7.63 -1.38
N HIS A 344 22.46 7.55 -2.19
CA HIS A 344 22.80 6.32 -2.92
C HIS A 344 23.64 5.36 -2.09
N ILE A 345 23.34 4.08 -2.23
CA ILE A 345 24.07 2.96 -1.62
C ILE A 345 24.95 2.27 -2.68
N SER A 346 26.12 1.79 -2.25
CA SER A 346 27.00 0.96 -3.08
C SER A 346 26.64 -0.52 -2.96
N PRO A 347 26.86 -1.34 -4.00
CA PRO A 347 26.67 -2.79 -3.91
C PRO A 347 27.70 -3.41 -2.94
N SER A 348 27.33 -4.56 -2.38
CA SER A 348 28.21 -5.40 -1.57
C SER A 348 29.13 -6.26 -2.43
N ASN A 349 30.10 -6.93 -1.80
CA ASN A 349 30.95 -7.94 -2.45
C ASN A 349 30.29 -9.32 -2.58
N MET A 350 28.96 -9.42 -2.45
CA MET A 350 28.21 -10.65 -2.69
C MET A 350 28.38 -11.13 -4.13
N ALA A 351 28.64 -12.42 -4.33
CA ALA A 351 28.78 -13.00 -5.66
C ALA A 351 27.41 -13.16 -6.33
N ASN A 352 27.26 -12.63 -7.55
CA ASN A 352 26.06 -12.82 -8.36
C ASN A 352 25.99 -14.27 -8.87
N GLN A 353 24.96 -15.01 -8.45
CA GLN A 353 24.74 -16.41 -8.85
C GLN A 353 23.96 -16.58 -10.17
N ASN A 354 23.57 -15.46 -10.78
CA ASN A 354 22.81 -15.40 -12.03
C ASN A 354 23.77 -15.27 -13.21
N THR A 355 24.33 -16.38 -13.69
CA THR A 355 25.26 -16.33 -14.83
C THR A 355 24.54 -15.82 -16.09
N PRO A 356 25.25 -15.18 -17.04
CA PRO A 356 24.63 -14.70 -18.28
C PRO A 356 23.87 -15.80 -19.03
N GLU A 357 24.39 -17.03 -19.05
CA GLU A 357 23.75 -18.18 -19.71
C GLU A 357 22.44 -18.60 -19.03
N TYR A 358 22.36 -18.46 -17.70
CA TYR A 358 21.14 -18.71 -16.94
C TYR A 358 20.05 -17.67 -17.27
N LEU A 359 20.43 -16.39 -17.31
CA LEU A 359 19.52 -15.29 -17.64
C LEU A 359 19.06 -15.33 -19.11
N GLU A 360 19.95 -15.61 -20.06
CA GLU A 360 19.59 -15.79 -21.47
C GLU A 360 18.63 -16.98 -21.68
N LYS A 361 18.82 -18.07 -20.93
CA LYS A 361 17.92 -19.24 -20.97
C LYS A 361 16.52 -18.93 -20.44
N ILE A 362 16.41 -18.16 -19.34
CA ILE A 362 15.12 -17.67 -18.83
C ILE A 362 14.47 -16.76 -19.87
N LYS A 363 15.20 -15.73 -20.34
CA LYS A 363 14.72 -14.74 -21.30
C LYS A 363 14.21 -15.39 -22.58
N THR A 364 14.94 -16.37 -23.14
CA THR A 364 14.52 -17.10 -24.35
C THR A 364 13.18 -17.80 -24.15
N ARG A 365 13.01 -18.53 -23.04
CA ARG A 365 11.76 -19.25 -22.75
C ARG A 365 10.58 -18.31 -22.47
N LEU A 366 10.82 -17.16 -21.85
CA LEU A 366 9.79 -16.14 -21.66
C LEU A 366 9.40 -15.47 -22.98
N PHE A 367 10.35 -15.24 -23.88
CA PHE A 367 10.07 -14.76 -25.23
C PHE A 367 9.28 -15.79 -26.06
N GLU A 368 9.50 -17.09 -25.85
CA GLU A 368 8.66 -18.16 -26.43
C GLU A 368 7.22 -18.12 -25.88
N ASN A 369 7.05 -17.99 -24.55
CA ASN A 369 5.73 -17.82 -23.92
C ASN A 369 5.00 -16.59 -24.46
N LEU A 370 5.66 -15.43 -24.52
CA LEU A 370 5.06 -14.18 -25.01
C LEU A 370 4.65 -14.27 -26.49
N ARG A 371 5.37 -15.03 -27.33
CA ARG A 371 4.97 -15.28 -28.73
C ARG A 371 3.65 -16.05 -28.89
N MET A 372 3.18 -16.73 -27.84
CA MET A 372 1.91 -17.47 -27.87
C MET A 372 0.68 -16.57 -27.71
N LEU A 373 0.87 -15.32 -27.28
CA LEU A 373 -0.22 -14.35 -27.13
C LEU A 373 -0.76 -13.90 -28.50
N PRO A 374 -2.09 -13.82 -28.68
CA PRO A 374 -2.66 -13.20 -29.87
C PRO A 374 -2.29 -11.71 -29.90
N HIS A 375 -1.82 -11.23 -31.04
CA HIS A 375 -1.53 -9.81 -31.23
C HIS A 375 -2.87 -9.06 -31.30
N ALA A 376 -3.27 -8.43 -30.19
CA ALA A 376 -4.54 -7.70 -29.99
C ALA A 376 -5.83 -8.52 -30.25
N PRO A 377 -6.28 -9.36 -29.30
CA PRO A 377 -7.59 -10.02 -29.39
C PRO A 377 -8.75 -9.00 -29.31
N GLY A 378 -9.85 -9.30 -30.03
CA GLY A 378 -11.05 -8.45 -30.07
C GLY A 378 -11.84 -8.44 -28.75
N VAL A 379 -12.57 -7.35 -28.50
CA VAL A 379 -13.11 -6.99 -27.18
C VAL A 379 -14.64 -6.82 -27.22
N GLN A 380 -15.34 -7.35 -26.20
CA GLN A 380 -16.73 -6.99 -25.92
C GLN A 380 -16.79 -5.76 -25.00
N VAL A 381 -17.58 -4.75 -25.39
CA VAL A 381 -17.85 -3.58 -24.56
C VAL A 381 -18.76 -3.96 -23.39
N GLN A 382 -18.42 -3.53 -22.19
CA GLN A 382 -19.25 -3.66 -20.98
C GLN A 382 -19.58 -2.26 -20.43
N ALA A 383 -20.68 -2.15 -19.68
CA ALA A 383 -21.02 -0.91 -18.99
C ALA A 383 -20.03 -0.66 -17.82
N ILE A 384 -19.60 0.60 -17.66
CA ILE A 384 -18.66 1.02 -16.62
C ILE A 384 -19.41 1.01 -15.26
N PRO A 385 -18.96 0.24 -14.25
CA PRO A 385 -19.52 0.28 -12.90
C PRO A 385 -19.20 1.60 -12.18
N GLU A 386 -19.95 1.95 -11.13
CA GLU A 386 -19.66 3.11 -10.28
C GLU A 386 -18.24 3.08 -9.70
N ASP A 387 -17.59 4.25 -9.59
CA ASP A 387 -16.22 4.45 -9.10
C ASP A 387 -16.00 3.90 -7.67
N GLY A 388 -14.74 3.66 -7.32
CA GLY A 388 -14.33 3.10 -6.03
C GLY A 388 -14.72 3.97 -4.83
N ILE A 389 -14.75 5.28 -5.05
CA ILE A 389 -15.01 6.32 -4.06
C ILE A 389 -16.27 7.08 -4.48
N ARG A 390 -17.23 7.21 -3.55
CA ARG A 390 -18.39 8.09 -3.75
C ARG A 390 -17.95 9.55 -3.53
N ASP A 391 -18.22 10.40 -4.51
CA ASP A 391 -17.87 11.82 -4.49
C ASP A 391 -18.86 12.60 -3.60
N ASP A 392 -18.71 12.43 -2.28
CA ASP A 392 -19.52 13.13 -1.25
C ASP A 392 -18.93 14.53 -0.92
N SER A 393 -17.77 14.84 -1.49
CA SER A 393 -17.23 16.20 -1.57
C SER A 393 -17.93 16.96 -2.69
N GLY A 394 -18.95 17.75 -2.35
CA GLY A 394 -19.46 18.77 -3.25
C GLY A 394 -18.31 19.65 -3.73
N ALA A 395 -18.14 19.75 -5.05
CA ALA A 395 -17.19 20.68 -5.66
C ALA A 395 -17.69 22.11 -5.44
N GLU A 396 -17.30 22.72 -4.33
CA GLU A 396 -17.43 24.16 -4.12
C GLU A 396 -16.43 24.85 -5.07
N ASP A 397 -16.93 25.75 -5.92
CA ASP A 397 -16.11 26.44 -6.90
C ASP A 397 -14.97 27.21 -6.23
N GLU A 398 -13.71 26.95 -6.62
CA GLU A 398 -12.53 27.67 -6.11
C GLU A 398 -12.65 29.20 -6.33
N ASP A 399 -13.45 29.62 -7.32
CA ASP A 399 -13.80 31.03 -7.62
C ASP A 399 -14.68 31.72 -6.54
N LYS A 400 -14.99 31.05 -5.41
CA LYS A 400 -15.83 31.59 -4.32
C LYS A 400 -15.13 31.73 -2.97
N GLU A 401 -13.88 31.30 -2.81
CA GLU A 401 -13.17 31.43 -1.54
C GLU A 401 -12.81 32.89 -1.20
N SER A 402 -12.93 33.26 0.07
CA SER A 402 -12.61 34.60 0.57
C SER A 402 -11.10 34.77 0.77
N PRO A 403 -10.46 35.85 0.27
CA PRO A 403 -9.01 36.08 0.45
C PRO A 403 -8.53 36.18 1.90
N ASP A 404 -9.43 36.44 2.84
CA ASP A 404 -9.12 36.63 4.27
C ASP A 404 -9.31 35.34 5.11
N GLU A 405 -9.73 34.22 4.52
CA GLU A 405 -9.87 32.95 5.24
C GLU A 405 -8.58 32.13 5.28
N ARG A 406 -8.34 31.46 6.40
CA ARG A 406 -7.09 30.73 6.63
C ARG A 406 -7.18 29.32 6.06
N ASN A 407 -6.80 29.15 4.79
CA ASN A 407 -6.90 27.87 4.08
C ASN A 407 -6.35 26.70 4.91
N PRO A 408 -7.12 25.59 5.05
CA PRO A 408 -6.71 24.42 5.81
C PRO A 408 -5.49 23.76 5.19
N GLN A 409 -4.78 22.95 5.98
CA GLN A 409 -3.53 22.31 5.55
C GLN A 409 -3.72 21.46 4.28
N SER A 410 -4.86 20.79 4.14
CA SER A 410 -5.27 20.04 2.94
C SER A 410 -5.33 20.84 1.64
N VAL A 411 -5.47 22.17 1.70
CA VAL A 411 -5.44 23.05 0.51
C VAL A 411 -4.02 23.55 0.25
N ARG A 412 -3.22 23.77 1.31
CA ARG A 412 -1.78 24.08 1.19
C ARG A 412 -1.00 22.93 0.55
N ASP A 413 -1.30 21.70 0.96
CA ASP A 413 -0.63 20.47 0.49
C ASP A 413 -0.97 20.11 -0.98
N LYS A 414 -2.00 20.74 -1.56
CA LYS A 414 -2.35 20.64 -2.99
C LYS A 414 -1.57 21.61 -3.90
N ARG A 415 -0.98 22.68 -3.36
CA ARG A 415 -0.39 23.76 -4.18
C ARG A 415 0.99 23.37 -4.72
N ILE A 416 1.07 23.14 -6.03
CA ILE A 416 2.33 22.99 -6.77
C ILE A 416 2.96 24.37 -7.02
N VAL A 417 4.29 24.47 -6.86
CA VAL A 417 5.06 25.69 -7.15
C VAL A 417 5.53 25.69 -8.62
N PRO A 418 5.22 26.71 -9.43
CA PRO A 418 5.74 26.84 -10.80
C PRO A 418 7.27 27.03 -10.86
N ASP A 419 7.93 26.39 -11.83
CA ASP A 419 9.39 26.50 -12.05
C ASP A 419 9.91 27.93 -12.24
N ASN A 420 9.06 28.87 -12.63
CA ASN A 420 9.38 30.28 -12.87
C ASN A 420 9.12 31.20 -11.67
N GLU A 421 8.63 30.66 -10.55
CA GLU A 421 8.44 31.40 -9.30
C GLU A 421 9.78 31.42 -8.53
N PHE A 422 10.65 32.38 -8.86
CA PHE A 422 11.78 32.73 -8.01
C PHE A 422 11.23 33.28 -6.70
N SER A 423 11.41 32.54 -5.60
CA SER A 423 11.02 33.00 -4.27
C SER A 423 11.89 34.19 -3.87
N ASP A 424 11.35 35.39 -3.97
CA ASP A 424 11.93 36.55 -3.30
C ASP A 424 11.88 36.35 -1.77
N SER A 425 12.94 36.78 -1.12
CA SER A 425 13.22 36.54 0.30
C SER A 425 12.54 37.57 1.21
N GLU A 426 11.64 37.15 2.10
CA GLU A 426 11.19 37.98 3.23
C GLU A 426 11.15 37.27 4.60
N ASP A 427 11.60 36.01 4.75
CA ASP A 427 11.62 35.30 6.06
C ASP A 427 13.01 34.79 6.51
N GLU A 428 14.10 35.22 5.84
CA GLU A 428 15.47 35.03 6.35
C GLU A 428 16.10 36.35 6.82
N GLY A 429 15.70 36.79 8.02
CA GLY A 429 16.46 37.77 8.79
C GLY A 429 17.72 37.12 9.42
N PRO A 430 18.90 37.78 9.38
CA PRO A 430 20.14 37.17 9.85
C PRO A 430 20.13 36.88 11.36
N PRO A 431 20.88 35.86 11.83
CA PRO A 431 20.79 35.36 13.19
C PRO A 431 21.34 36.37 14.22
N GLY A 432 20.43 37.07 14.89
CA GLY A 432 20.69 37.79 16.12
C GLY A 432 20.46 39.30 16.07
N SER A 433 19.23 39.76 16.26
CA SER A 433 19.02 41.02 16.99
C SER A 433 17.76 41.00 17.88
N ASN A 434 17.99 41.31 19.16
CA ASN A 434 17.06 41.85 20.17
C ASN A 434 15.65 41.25 20.35
N ARG A 435 15.55 40.40 21.38
CA ARG A 435 14.38 40.35 22.28
C ARG A 435 13.99 41.78 22.73
N LYS A 436 12.69 42.06 22.79
CA LYS A 436 12.14 43.09 23.70
C LYS A 436 10.88 42.59 24.42
N ASP A 437 11.06 42.21 25.68
CA ASP A 437 10.00 42.23 26.68
C ASP A 437 9.41 43.64 26.81
N HIS A 438 8.09 43.74 27.01
CA HIS A 438 7.50 44.90 27.69
C HIS A 438 6.33 44.49 28.58
N ARG A 439 6.57 44.48 29.90
CA ARG A 439 5.53 44.60 30.94
C ARG A 439 5.54 46.01 31.53
N ASN A 440 4.37 46.44 31.99
CA ASN A 440 4.08 47.56 32.90
C ASN A 440 4.36 49.00 32.45
N PHE A 441 3.31 49.82 32.54
CA PHE A 441 3.40 51.18 33.06
C PHE A 441 2.26 51.43 34.06
N LYS A 442 2.50 52.23 35.10
CA LYS A 442 1.54 52.54 36.18
C LYS A 442 1.66 54.03 36.54
N GLY A 443 0.54 54.74 36.67
CA GLY A 443 0.50 56.14 37.13
C GLY A 443 -0.95 56.65 37.26
N ALA A 444 -1.29 57.21 38.43
CA ALA A 444 -2.61 57.74 38.82
C ALA A 444 -2.45 59.23 39.25
N PRO A 445 -3.41 59.97 39.88
CA PRO A 445 -4.79 59.61 40.29
C PRO A 445 -5.91 60.69 40.15
N GLY A 446 -7.17 60.26 40.26
CA GLY A 446 -8.15 60.85 41.20
C GLY A 446 -9.16 61.94 40.76
N ALA A 447 -10.45 61.56 40.67
CA ALA A 447 -11.62 62.29 41.21
C ALA A 447 -12.94 61.51 40.98
N THR A 448 -13.86 61.52 41.97
CA THR A 448 -15.26 61.01 41.88
C THR A 448 -16.19 62.02 42.56
N PRO A 449 -17.52 62.09 42.24
CA PRO A 449 -18.50 61.26 42.98
C PRO A 449 -19.87 60.95 42.29
N ASN A 450 -20.56 59.92 42.83
CA ASN A 450 -22.03 59.77 42.95
C ASN A 450 -22.94 59.63 41.68
N ARG A 451 -24.13 58.99 41.70
CA ARG A 451 -24.79 57.98 42.59
C ARG A 451 -26.14 57.54 41.97
N LYS A 452 -26.45 56.23 41.97
CA LYS A 452 -27.71 55.56 42.46
C LYS A 452 -28.18 54.35 41.62
N ARG A 453 -28.55 53.26 42.32
CA ARG A 453 -29.48 52.18 41.89
C ARG A 453 -30.87 52.42 42.54
N PRO A 454 -31.94 51.72 42.10
CA PRO A 454 -32.51 50.57 42.86
C PRO A 454 -32.67 49.30 41.97
N ARG A 455 -32.48 48.04 42.40
CA ARG A 455 -33.25 47.15 43.34
C ARG A 455 -34.61 46.67 42.77
N LEU A 456 -35.14 45.44 42.97
CA LEU A 456 -34.68 44.11 43.49
C LEU A 456 -35.86 43.10 43.32
N ASP A 457 -35.62 41.85 42.86
CA ASP A 457 -36.03 40.52 43.43
C ASP A 457 -37.48 40.20 43.95
N PRO A 458 -37.86 38.94 44.33
CA PRO A 458 -37.42 37.56 43.90
C PRO A 458 -38.56 36.45 43.91
N LYS A 459 -38.17 35.14 43.83
CA LYS A 459 -38.88 33.88 44.29
C LYS A 459 -40.06 33.38 43.41
N THR A 460 -40.47 32.09 43.33
CA THR A 460 -40.06 30.73 43.80
C THR A 460 -40.66 29.68 42.81
N GLY A 461 -40.48 28.34 42.86
CA GLY A 461 -39.87 27.38 43.81
C GLY A 461 -40.01 25.91 43.27
N VAL A 462 -39.89 24.87 44.12
CA VAL A 462 -40.00 23.42 43.74
C VAL A 462 -40.69 22.60 44.83
N THR A 463 -41.65 21.72 44.47
CA THR A 463 -42.23 20.55 45.22
C THR A 463 -43.00 19.68 44.22
N THR A 464 -42.65 18.42 43.88
CA THR A 464 -42.72 17.11 44.59
C THR A 464 -44.11 16.44 44.68
N ASP A 465 -44.15 15.19 44.19
CA ASP A 465 -45.02 14.04 44.51
C ASP A 465 -46.52 14.03 44.14
N GLY A 466 -47.08 12.85 43.77
CA GLY A 466 -48.53 12.75 43.58
C GLY A 466 -49.28 11.49 43.08
N ALA A 467 -48.63 10.38 42.67
CA ALA A 467 -49.24 9.01 42.56
C ALA A 467 -50.47 8.71 41.65
N SER A 468 -50.64 7.40 41.37
CA SER A 468 -51.86 6.69 40.92
C SER A 468 -52.33 6.88 39.45
N LEU A 469 -53.00 5.92 38.78
CA LEU A 469 -53.10 4.45 38.89
C LEU A 469 -53.73 3.92 37.58
N ASP A 470 -53.78 2.59 37.41
CA ASP A 470 -54.63 1.83 36.46
C ASP A 470 -54.39 2.04 34.94
N ALA A 471 -53.94 1.02 34.20
CA ALA A 471 -54.68 -0.17 33.73
C ALA A 471 -55.61 0.14 32.53
N LYS A 472 -55.74 -0.70 31.50
CA LYS A 472 -55.37 -2.13 31.37
C LYS A 472 -55.33 -2.53 29.88
N GLN A 473 -54.60 -3.60 29.56
CA GLN A 473 -54.84 -4.65 28.54
C GLN A 473 -55.42 -4.28 27.14
N GLY A 474 -54.91 -4.78 26.01
CA GLY A 474 -53.85 -5.77 25.77
C GLY A 474 -54.32 -6.93 24.86
N GLY A 475 -53.37 -7.80 24.48
CA GLY A 475 -53.62 -9.07 23.77
C GLY A 475 -53.37 -9.01 22.25
N GLY A 476 -52.72 -10.01 21.63
CA GLY A 476 -52.08 -11.19 22.24
C GLY A 476 -51.79 -12.31 21.24
N GLY A 477 -51.10 -13.36 21.73
CA GLY A 477 -50.78 -14.58 20.98
C GLY A 477 -49.47 -14.48 20.18
N GLY A 478 -48.58 -15.46 20.20
CA GLY A 478 -48.58 -16.76 20.88
C GLY A 478 -47.60 -17.71 20.15
N PRO A 479 -46.78 -18.51 20.84
CA PRO A 479 -45.74 -19.31 20.19
C PRO A 479 -46.29 -20.62 19.60
N ALA A 480 -45.52 -21.24 18.70
CA ALA A 480 -45.76 -22.59 18.20
C ALA A 480 -44.50 -23.43 18.33
N ASP A 481 -44.57 -24.48 19.15
CA ASP A 481 -43.61 -25.59 19.16
C ASP A 481 -43.79 -26.44 17.89
N VAL A 482 -42.71 -27.02 17.37
CA VAL A 482 -42.78 -28.20 16.48
C VAL A 482 -41.73 -29.23 16.91
N GLU A 483 -42.20 -30.46 17.00
CA GLU A 483 -41.59 -31.65 17.59
C GLU A 483 -40.25 -32.09 16.98
N MET A 484 -39.48 -32.82 17.80
CA MET A 484 -38.45 -33.75 17.32
C MET A 484 -39.09 -34.92 16.56
N LYS A 485 -38.37 -35.48 15.59
CA LYS A 485 -38.51 -36.90 15.23
C LYS A 485 -37.19 -37.62 15.47
N GLU A 486 -37.22 -38.60 16.37
CA GLU A 486 -36.25 -39.70 16.35
C GLU A 486 -36.53 -40.57 15.12
N GLU A 487 -35.48 -41.11 14.49
CA GLU A 487 -35.56 -42.39 13.81
C GLU A 487 -34.32 -43.20 14.22
N LYS A 488 -34.55 -44.45 14.63
CA LYS A 488 -33.55 -45.34 15.23
C LYS A 488 -33.35 -46.59 14.38
N ASP A 489 -32.12 -47.09 14.45
CA ASP A 489 -31.71 -48.50 14.29
C ASP A 489 -32.15 -49.26 13.03
N GLU A 490 -31.15 -49.69 12.25
CA GLU A 490 -30.94 -51.15 12.20
C GLU A 490 -29.45 -51.54 12.06
N LYS A 491 -29.11 -52.72 12.59
CA LYS A 491 -27.74 -53.25 12.72
C LYS A 491 -27.54 -54.53 11.90
N SER A 492 -26.40 -54.62 11.22
CA SER A 492 -25.59 -55.84 11.03
C SER A 492 -24.17 -55.39 10.64
N GLY A 493 -23.07 -55.71 11.31
CA GLY A 493 -22.65 -57.02 11.82
C GLY A 493 -21.96 -57.79 10.68
N GLY A 494 -20.67 -58.14 10.71
CA GLY A 494 -19.58 -57.85 11.67
C GLY A 494 -18.30 -58.65 11.31
N GLY A 495 -17.23 -58.50 12.09
CA GLY A 495 -16.12 -59.49 12.16
C GLY A 495 -14.73 -59.08 11.64
N GLY A 496 -13.68 -59.50 12.37
CA GLY A 496 -12.44 -59.99 11.72
C GLY A 496 -11.16 -59.14 11.77
N VAL A 497 -10.63 -58.85 12.96
CA VAL A 497 -9.19 -58.57 13.24
C VAL A 497 -8.49 -59.94 13.51
N PRO A 498 -7.13 -60.17 13.48
CA PRO A 498 -5.95 -59.28 13.34
C PRO A 498 -4.83 -59.71 12.32
N GLY A 499 -3.80 -58.85 12.21
CA GLY A 499 -2.40 -59.25 11.91
C GLY A 499 -1.70 -58.30 10.91
N GLY A 500 -0.47 -57.82 11.10
CA GLY A 500 0.49 -58.01 12.19
C GLY A 500 1.94 -57.84 11.69
N GLY A 501 2.69 -56.90 12.27
CA GLY A 501 4.08 -56.58 11.90
C GLY A 501 4.24 -55.14 11.36
N GLY A 502 5.27 -54.36 11.70
CA GLY A 502 6.43 -54.63 12.57
C GLY A 502 7.74 -54.31 11.86
N VAL A 503 8.58 -53.47 12.49
CA VAL A 503 9.91 -52.96 12.03
C VAL A 503 9.89 -52.18 10.68
N ASP A 504 10.76 -51.18 10.43
CA ASP A 504 12.04 -50.85 11.07
C ASP A 504 12.28 -49.33 11.20
N LYS A 505 13.10 -48.93 12.19
CA LYS A 505 13.72 -47.59 12.25
C LYS A 505 15.03 -47.61 11.48
N LYS A 506 15.34 -46.55 10.73
CA LYS A 506 16.72 -46.24 10.31
C LYS A 506 17.05 -44.77 10.50
N GLU A 507 17.95 -44.51 11.46
CA GLU A 507 18.79 -43.31 11.52
C GLU A 507 19.95 -43.48 10.53
N VAL A 508 20.28 -42.44 9.75
CA VAL A 508 21.66 -42.08 9.32
C VAL A 508 21.66 -40.58 8.87
N PRO A 509 22.80 -39.87 8.76
CA PRO A 509 23.23 -39.01 9.85
C PRO A 509 23.44 -37.53 9.47
N VAL A 510 23.73 -36.72 10.50
CA VAL A 510 24.35 -35.39 10.36
C VAL A 510 25.69 -35.50 9.62
N THR A 511 25.94 -34.58 8.68
CA THR A 511 27.29 -34.31 8.18
C THR A 511 27.52 -32.80 8.10
N THR A 512 28.56 -32.33 8.76
CA THR A 512 29.11 -30.97 8.62
C THR A 512 29.72 -30.76 7.24
N VAL A 513 29.36 -29.66 6.55
CA VAL A 513 30.25 -28.53 6.22
C VAL A 513 29.41 -27.25 6.31
#